data_AF-A0A2D5CRB1-F1
#
_entry.id   AF-A0A2D5CRB1-F1
#
_cell.length_a   1.000
_cell.length_b   1.000
_cell.length_c   1.000
_cell.angle_alpha   90.00
_cell.angle_beta   90.00
_cell.angle_gamma   90.00
#
_symmetry.space_group_name_H-M   'P 1'
#
loop_
_entity.id
_entity.type
_entity.pdbx_description
1 polymer ?
#
loop_
_entity_poly.entity_id
_entity_poly.type
_entity_poly.pdbx_seq_one_letter_code
_entity_poly.pdbx_strand_id
1 'polypeptide(L)' 'MHIFEAISDIRDFMCQQRNKNLRLGFVPTMGALHDGHLSLVDIAQKTSDGVIISIL' A
#
# COMPACT_ATOMS: atom_id res chain seq x y z
N MET A 1 -2.34 10.45 -1.62
CA MET A 1 -1.64 9.74 -0.52
C MET A 1 -2.58 9.70 0.67
N HIS A 2 -2.88 8.52 1.20
CA HIS A 2 -3.72 8.34 2.40
C HIS A 2 -2.83 7.75 3.51
N ILE A 3 -3.04 8.19 4.74
CA ILE A 3 -2.38 7.64 5.93
C ILE A 3 -3.48 7.05 6.80
N PHE A 4 -3.27 5.83 7.26
CA PHE A 4 -4.20 5.11 8.14
C PHE A 4 -3.45 4.68 9.40
N GLU A 5 -4.02 4.95 10.56
CA GLU A 5 -3.44 4.57 11.86
C GLU A 5 -4.22 3.40 12.49
N ALA A 6 -5.47 3.17 12.07
CA ALA A 6 -6.31 2.09 12.53
C ALA A 6 -6.51 1.00 11.46
N ILE A 7 -6.56 -0.25 11.92
CA ILE A 7 -6.79 -1.42 11.06
C ILE A 7 -8.18 -1.38 10.43
N SER A 8 -9.19 -0.82 11.11
CA SER A 8 -10.55 -0.65 10.56
C SER A 8 -10.53 0.17 9.28
N ASP A 9 -9.83 1.30 9.31
CA ASP A 9 -9.93 2.32 8.28
C ASP A 9 -9.29 1.84 6.97
N ILE A 10 -8.15 1.16 7.08
CA ILE A 10 -7.49 0.55 5.92
C ILE A 10 -8.29 -0.61 5.35
N ARG A 11 -8.98 -1.41 6.19
CA ARG A 11 -9.87 -2.49 5.72
C ARG A 11 -11.04 -1.94 4.92
N ASP A 12 -11.68 -0.89 5.40
CA ASP A 12 -12.79 -0.24 4.70
C ASP A 12 -12.33 0.36 3.36
N PHE A 13 -11.17 1.02 3.37
CA PHE A 13 -10.56 1.54 2.14
C PHE A 13 -10.26 0.43 1.13
N MET A 14 -9.64 -0.68 1.56
CA MET A 14 -9.33 -1.82 0.69
C MET A 14 -10.60 -2.46 0.11
N CYS A 15 -11.67 -2.59 0.91
CA CYS A 15 -12.96 -3.07 0.44
C CYS A 15 -13.53 -2.17 -0.67
N GLN A 16 -13.46 -0.85 -0.50
CA GLN A 16 -13.91 0.11 -1.53
C GLN A 16 -13.10 -0.01 -2.82
N GLN A 17 -11.77 -0.18 -2.75
CA GLN A 17 -10.95 -0.34 -3.95
C GLN A 17 -11.21 -1.68 -4.65
N ARG A 18 -11.37 -2.76 -3.87
CA ARG A 18 -11.74 -4.07 -4.41
C ARG A 18 -13.09 -4.04 -5.15
N ASN A 19 -14.08 -3.32 -4.61
CA ASN A 19 -15.38 -3.13 -5.28
C ASN A 19 -15.28 -2.39 -6.62
N LYS A 20 -14.21 -1.62 -6.82
CA LYS A 20 -13.88 -0.97 -8.10
C LYS A 20 -13.05 -1.87 -9.02
N ASN A 21 -12.84 -3.13 -8.66
CA ASN A 21 -11.95 -4.09 -9.33
C ASN A 21 -10.49 -3.62 -9.43
N LEU A 22 -10.05 -2.74 -8.53
CA LEU A 22 -8.67 -2.29 -8.48
C LEU A 22 -7.81 -3.31 -7.73
N ARG A 23 -6.64 -3.61 -8.28
CA ARG A 23 -5.60 -4.43 -7.65
C ARG A 23 -4.68 -3.53 -6.85
N LEU A 24 -4.47 -3.85 -5.58
CA LEU A 24 -3.54 -3.13 -4.70
C LEU A 24 -2.27 -3.95 -4.46
N GLY A 25 -1.11 -3.35 -4.67
CA GLY A 25 0.20 -3.87 -4.28
C GLY A 25 0.47 -3.58 -2.80
N PHE A 26 1.26 -4.43 -2.15
CA PHE A 26 1.56 -4.28 -0.72
C PHE A 26 3.07 -4.39 -0.47
N VAL A 27 3.62 -3.40 0.23
CA VAL A 27 5.04 -3.34 0.62
C VAL A 27 5.12 -3.18 2.14
N PRO A 28 5.35 -4.26 2.90
CA PRO A 28 5.52 -4.17 4.35
C PRO A 28 6.91 -3.64 4.71
N THR A 29 6.98 -2.63 5.58
CA THR A 29 8.24 -2.07 6.09
C THR A 29 8.18 -1.86 7.61
N MET A 30 9.34 -1.63 8.22
CA MET A 30 9.49 -1.24 9.64
C MET A 30 9.92 0.24 9.78
N GLY A 31 9.66 1.07 8.77
CA GLY A 31 10.14 2.46 8.74
C GLY A 31 11.58 2.61 8.26
N ALA A 32 12.21 3.75 8.60
CA ALA A 32 13.55 4.15 8.15
C ALA A 32 13.78 3.90 6.63
N LEU A 33 12.91 4.50 5.82
CA LEU A 33 12.88 4.26 4.38
C LEU A 33 14.20 4.69 3.71
N HIS A 34 14.59 3.92 2.70
CA HIS A 34 15.77 4.13 1.87
C HIS A 34 15.49 3.56 0.47
N ASP A 35 16.41 3.74 -0.47
CA ASP A 35 16.21 3.41 -1.89
C ASP A 35 15.78 1.96 -2.16
N GLY A 36 16.19 1.02 -1.28
CA GLY A 36 15.74 -0.37 -1.33
C GLY A 36 14.22 -0.49 -1.21
N HIS A 37 13.62 0.21 -0.24
CA HIS A 37 12.17 0.24 -0.07
C HIS A 37 11.47 0.90 -1.27
N LEU A 38 12.04 1.99 -1.80
CA LEU A 38 11.48 2.68 -2.96
C LEU A 38 11.47 1.76 -4.20
N SER A 39 12.51 0.95 -4.40
CA SER A 39 12.55 -0.03 -5.50
C SER A 39 11.42 -1.06 -5.42
N LEU A 40 11.02 -1.49 -4.20
CA LEU A 40 9.89 -2.39 -4.01
C LEU A 40 8.57 -1.70 -4.35
N VAL A 41 8.43 -0.43 -3.99
CA VAL A 41 7.27 0.40 -4.33
C VAL A 41 7.16 0.57 -5.85
N ASP A 42 8.26 0.81 -6.55
CA ASP A 42 8.29 0.91 -8.01
C ASP A 42 7.87 -0.40 -8.70
N ILE A 43 8.32 -1.54 -8.17
CA ILE A 43 7.90 -2.85 -8.67
C ILE A 43 6.40 -3.08 -8.43
N ALA A 44 5.90 -2.72 -7.24
CA ALA A 44 4.49 -2.85 -6.90
C ALA A 44 3.61 -1.98 -7.81
N GLN A 45 4.00 -0.73 -8.09
CA GLN A 45 3.27 0.18 -8.98
C GLN A 45 3.14 -0.35 -10.41
N LYS A 46 4.11 -1.13 -10.91
CA LYS A 46 4.04 -1.71 -12.26
C LYS A 46 3.01 -2.84 -12.40
N THR A 47 2.53 -3.40 -11.29
CA THR A 47 1.69 -4.61 -11.27
C THR A 47 0.36 -4.43 -10.53
N SER A 48 0.06 -3.19 -10.11
CA SER A 48 -1.13 -2.84 -9.34
C SER A 48 -1.60 -1.43 -9.66
N ASP A 49 -2.88 -1.16 -9.40
CA ASP A 49 -3.52 0.14 -9.58
C ASP A 49 -3.22 1.12 -8.43
N GLY A 50 -2.70 0.61 -7.32
CA GLY A 50 -2.26 1.40 -6.17
C GLY A 50 -1.40 0.59 -5.21
N VAL A 51 -0.57 1.26 -4.41
CA VAL A 51 0.36 0.60 -3.48
C VAL A 51 0.04 1.00 -2.04
N ILE A 52 -0.03 0.00 -1.15
CA ILE A 52 -0.11 0.16 0.29
C ILE A 52 1.29 -0.11 0.87
N ILE A 53 1.75 0.78 1.74
CA ILE A 53 3.00 0.61 2.49
C ILE A 53 2.63 0.57 3.96
N SER A 54 3.03 -0.47 4.68
CA SER A 54 2.95 -0.45 6.16
C SER A 54 4.25 0.07 6.73
N ILE A 55 4.16 0.95 7.73
CA ILE A 55 5.28 1.45 8.52
C ILE A 55 4.92 1.16 9.98
N LEU A 56 5.77 0.37 10.65
CA LEU A 56 5.65 0.03 12.07
C LEU A 56 6.55 0.93 12.92
#